data_AF-A0A1U7SUJ2-F1
#
_entry.id   AF-A0A1U7SUJ2-F1
#
_cell.length_a   1.000
_cell.length_b   1.000
_cell.length_c   1.000
_cell.angle_alpha   90.00
_cell.angle_beta   90.00
_cell.angle_gamma   90.00
#
_symmetry.space_group_name_H-M   'P 1'
#
loop_
_entity.id
_entity.type
_entity.pdbx_description
1 polymer ?
#
loop_
_entity_poly.entity_id
_entity_poly.type
_entity_poly.pdbx_seq_one_letter_code
_entity_poly.pdbx_strand_id
1 'polypeptide(L)'
;MKEILRFNIQENGFLSAMPYLGCWLCMILSGLAADNLREKWNFSTVCVRRIFSLIGMIGPAMFLVAAGFIGCDYSLAVAFLTISTTLGGFCSSGFSINHLDIAPSYAGILLGITNTFATVPGMVGPVVAKSLTPNNTVGEWQTVFCIVAAIDVFGAIFFTLFAKGEVQAWALSDHHGHRH
;
A
#
# COMPACT_ATOMS: atom_id res chain seq x y z
N MET A 1 -19.24 5.50 10.85
CA MET A 1 -19.99 5.10 9.64
C MET A 1 -21.14 4.12 9.86
N LYS A 2 -21.19 3.31 10.93
CA LYS A 2 -22.32 2.38 11.21
C LYS A 2 -23.60 3.04 11.74
N GLU A 3 -23.55 4.28 12.23
CA GLU A 3 -24.70 4.91 12.91
C GLU A 3 -25.63 5.73 11.99
N ILE A 4 -25.29 5.94 10.72
CA ILE A 4 -26.01 6.94 9.90
C ILE A 4 -26.87 6.33 8.79
N LEU A 5 -26.59 5.13 8.27
CA LEU A 5 -27.36 4.57 7.15
C LEU A 5 -28.14 3.31 7.51
N ARG A 6 -29.46 3.49 7.67
CA ARG A 6 -30.48 2.45 7.58
C ARG A 6 -30.59 1.91 6.15
N PHE A 7 -29.62 1.10 5.70
CA PHE A 7 -29.70 0.40 4.41
C PHE A 7 -29.49 -1.12 4.54
N ASN A 8 -30.15 -1.83 3.63
CA ASN A 8 -30.30 -3.28 3.57
C ASN A 8 -28.92 -3.98 3.54
N ILE A 9 -28.72 -4.98 4.41
CA ILE A 9 -27.43 -5.65 4.67
C ILE A 9 -26.75 -6.21 3.41
N GLN A 10 -27.52 -6.51 2.36
CA GLN A 10 -27.02 -7.09 1.11
C GLN A 10 -26.28 -6.08 0.21
N GLU A 11 -26.78 -4.85 0.02
CA GLU A 11 -26.12 -3.84 -0.82
C GLU A 11 -24.81 -3.36 -0.17
N ASN A 12 -24.82 -3.20 1.15
CA ASN A 12 -23.63 -2.80 1.90
C ASN A 12 -22.54 -3.89 1.89
N GLY A 13 -22.95 -5.16 1.86
CA GLY A 13 -22.04 -6.29 1.70
C GLY A 13 -21.31 -6.29 0.35
N PHE A 14 -22.05 -6.04 -0.74
CA PHE A 14 -21.45 -5.96 -2.08
C PHE A 14 -20.52 -4.75 -2.23
N LEU A 15 -20.94 -3.58 -1.76
CA LEU A 15 -20.12 -2.35 -1.75
C LEU A 15 -18.86 -2.50 -0.89
N SER A 16 -18.94 -3.21 0.24
CA SER A 16 -17.78 -3.45 1.10
C SER A 16 -16.82 -4.49 0.52
N ALA A 17 -17.30 -5.45 -0.28
CA ALA A 17 -16.47 -6.48 -0.89
C ALA A 17 -15.69 -5.98 -2.13
N MET A 18 -16.22 -4.98 -2.83
CA MET A 18 -15.66 -4.45 -4.07
C MET A 18 -14.20 -3.97 -3.95
N PRO A 19 -13.79 -3.21 -2.90
CA PRO A 19 -12.39 -2.80 -2.72
C PRO A 19 -11.45 -3.97 -2.47
N TYR A 20 -11.89 -5.00 -1.73
CA TYR A 20 -11.06 -6.18 -1.46
C TYR A 20 -10.89 -7.04 -2.70
N LEU A 21 -11.95 -7.23 -3.50
CA LEU A 21 -11.86 -7.90 -4.79
C LEU A 21 -10.95 -7.13 -5.75
N GLY A 22 -11.09 -5.80 -5.81
CA GLY A 22 -10.21 -4.94 -6.61
C GLY A 22 -8.75 -5.06 -6.19
N CYS A 23 -8.47 -4.99 -4.89
CA CYS A 23 -7.12 -5.15 -4.33
C CYS A 23 -6.53 -6.52 -4.69
N TRP A 24 -7.30 -7.61 -4.54
CA TRP A 24 -6.86 -8.96 -4.91
C TRP A 24 -6.51 -9.08 -6.40
N LEU A 25 -7.36 -8.56 -7.28
CA LEU A 25 -7.10 -8.55 -8.72
C LEU A 25 -5.87 -7.72 -9.08
N CYS A 26 -5.74 -6.50 -8.52
CA CYS A 26 -4.56 -5.66 -8.75
C CYS A 26 -3.28 -6.28 -8.22
N MET A 27 -3.33 -7.02 -7.11
CA MET A 27 -2.18 -7.73 -6.59
C MET A 27 -1.68 -8.80 -7.58
N ILE A 28 -2.59 -9.57 -8.17
CA ILE A 28 -2.26 -10.57 -9.20
C ILE A 28 -1.73 -9.90 -10.48
N LEU A 29 -2.47 -8.91 -10.99
CA LEU A 29 -2.10 -8.20 -12.23
C LEU A 29 -0.77 -7.48 -12.10
N SER A 30 -0.50 -6.86 -10.94
CA SER A 30 0.76 -6.17 -10.70
C SER A 30 1.95 -7.13 -10.61
N GLY A 31 1.77 -8.33 -10.03
CA GLY A 31 2.79 -9.38 -10.06
C GLY A 31 3.10 -9.84 -11.48
N LEU A 32 2.07 -10.19 -12.26
CA LEU A 32 2.21 -10.59 -13.66
C LEU A 32 2.82 -9.49 -14.53
N ALA A 33 2.46 -8.23 -14.30
CA ALA A 33 3.03 -7.09 -15.01
C ALA A 33 4.50 -6.88 -14.66
N ALA A 34 4.87 -7.01 -13.38
CA ALA A 34 6.25 -6.91 -12.93
C ALA A 34 7.12 -8.02 -13.53
N ASP A 35 6.62 -9.25 -13.58
CA ASP A 35 7.34 -10.39 -14.16
C ASP A 35 7.49 -10.23 -15.68
N ASN A 36 6.44 -9.82 -16.39
CA ASN A 36 6.51 -9.52 -17.83
C ASN A 36 7.49 -8.38 -18.15
N LEU A 37 7.55 -7.33 -17.33
CA LEU A 37 8.50 -6.21 -17.52
C LEU A 37 9.95 -6.66 -17.34
N ARG A 38 10.20 -7.61 -16.45
CA ARG A 38 11.54 -8.18 -16.22
C ARG A 38 11.94 -9.12 -17.35
N GLU A 39 11.03 -10.02 -17.75
CA GLU A 39 11.33 -11.08 -18.72
C GLU A 39 11.38 -10.57 -20.17
N LYS A 40 10.40 -9.75 -20.60
CA LYS A 40 10.33 -9.29 -22.00
C LYS A 40 11.13 -8.02 -22.29
N TRP A 41 11.22 -7.12 -21.32
CA TRP A 41 11.80 -5.79 -21.51
C TRP A 41 13.14 -5.61 -20.81
N ASN A 42 13.63 -6.63 -20.10
CA ASN A 42 14.94 -6.67 -19.45
C ASN A 42 15.18 -5.49 -18.48
N PHE A 43 14.12 -4.94 -17.88
CA PHE A 43 14.23 -3.87 -16.90
C PHE A 43 14.93 -4.36 -15.63
N SER A 44 15.79 -3.52 -15.06
CA SER A 44 16.41 -3.78 -13.76
C SER A 44 15.32 -3.98 -12.69
N THR A 45 15.49 -5.02 -11.86
CA THR A 45 14.59 -5.36 -10.76
C THR A 45 14.29 -4.15 -9.88
N VAL A 46 15.32 -3.37 -9.54
CA VAL A 46 15.21 -2.17 -8.72
C VAL A 46 14.28 -1.13 -9.35
N CYS A 47 14.38 -0.93 -10.67
CA CYS A 47 13.57 0.06 -11.38
C CYS A 47 12.09 -0.34 -11.38
N VAL A 48 11.79 -1.61 -11.65
CA VAL A 48 10.43 -2.15 -11.58
C VAL A 48 9.88 -1.99 -10.16
N ARG A 49 10.61 -2.41 -9.13
CA ARG A 49 10.16 -2.27 -7.73
C ARG A 49 9.89 -0.82 -7.34
N ARG A 50 10.74 0.12 -7.76
CA ARG A 50 10.56 1.56 -7.50
C ARG A 50 9.30 2.10 -8.16
N ILE A 51 9.07 1.79 -9.43
CA ILE A 51 7.90 2.25 -10.18
C ILE A 51 6.61 1.70 -9.56
N PHE A 52 6.59 0.40 -9.24
CA PHE A 52 5.41 -0.24 -8.66
C PHE A 52 5.12 0.27 -7.24
N SER A 53 6.15 0.48 -6.41
CA SER A 53 5.98 1.11 -5.09
C SER A 53 5.52 2.58 -5.19
N LEU A 54 6.02 3.34 -6.16
CA LEU A 54 5.56 4.72 -6.41
C LEU A 54 4.08 4.75 -6.77
N ILE A 55 3.67 3.92 -7.73
CA ILE A 55 2.26 3.85 -8.16
C ILE A 55 1.38 3.38 -7.00
N GLY A 56 1.85 2.40 -6.22
CA GLY A 56 1.13 1.86 -5.08
C GLY A 56 1.01 2.80 -3.88
N MET A 57 1.89 3.79 -3.73
CA MET A 57 1.82 4.78 -2.63
C MET A 57 1.21 6.11 -3.09
N ILE A 58 1.65 6.64 -4.22
CA ILE A 58 1.16 7.94 -4.74
C ILE A 58 -0.24 7.80 -5.34
N GLY A 59 -0.53 6.69 -6.02
CA GLY A 59 -1.84 6.43 -6.62
C GLY A 59 -2.95 6.52 -5.58
N PRO A 60 -2.92 5.70 -4.51
CA PRO A 60 -3.90 5.77 -3.44
C PRO A 60 -3.95 7.14 -2.78
N ALA A 61 -2.81 7.77 -2.49
CA ALA A 61 -2.77 9.10 -1.88
C ALA A 61 -3.53 10.15 -2.71
N MET A 62 -3.33 10.18 -4.03
CA MET A 62 -4.01 11.10 -4.94
C MET A 62 -5.52 10.87 -4.98
N PHE A 63 -5.95 9.61 -5.09
CA PHE A 63 -7.37 9.27 -5.13
C PHE A 63 -8.07 9.45 -3.77
N LEU A 64 -7.35 9.25 -2.67
CA LEU A 64 -7.85 9.48 -1.31
C LEU A 64 -8.07 10.97 -1.05
N VAL A 65 -7.14 11.83 -1.47
CA VAL A 65 -7.30 13.28 -1.39
C VAL A 65 -8.46 13.74 -2.28
N ALA A 66 -8.52 13.24 -3.53
CA ALA A 66 -9.63 13.53 -4.43
C ALA A 66 -10.99 13.15 -3.80
N ALA A 67 -11.09 11.96 -3.19
CA ALA A 67 -12.27 11.50 -2.46
C ALA A 67 -12.68 12.46 -1.32
N GLY A 68 -11.71 13.08 -0.64
CA GLY A 68 -11.97 14.10 0.39
C GLY A 68 -12.56 15.41 -0.16
N PHE A 69 -12.22 15.80 -1.38
CA PHE A 69 -12.69 17.05 -2.01
C PHE A 69 -13.99 16.90 -2.80
N ILE A 70 -14.49 15.68 -2.96
CA ILE A 70 -15.78 15.42 -3.60
C ILE A 70 -16.85 15.56 -2.55
N GLY A 71 -17.71 16.57 -2.73
CA GLY A 71 -18.74 16.96 -1.79
C GLY A 71 -19.86 15.92 -1.63
N CYS A 72 -21.11 16.34 -1.82
CA CYS A 72 -22.31 15.54 -1.51
C CYS A 72 -22.54 14.31 -2.42
N ASP A 73 -21.67 14.01 -3.39
CA ASP A 73 -21.82 12.87 -4.31
C ASP A 73 -21.21 11.57 -3.73
N TYR A 74 -22.04 10.85 -2.99
CA TYR A 74 -21.69 9.59 -2.31
C TYR A 74 -21.13 8.52 -3.26
N SER A 75 -21.79 8.29 -4.42
CA SER A 75 -21.38 7.25 -5.37
C SER A 75 -19.96 7.47 -5.91
N LEU A 76 -19.59 8.73 -6.10
CA LEU A 76 -18.31 9.14 -6.66
C LEU A 76 -17.20 9.05 -5.59
N ALA A 77 -17.50 9.41 -4.35
CA ALA A 77 -16.61 9.21 -3.21
C ALA A 77 -16.29 7.72 -2.98
N VAL A 78 -17.29 6.84 -3.02
CA VAL A 78 -17.09 5.39 -2.87
C VAL A 78 -16.27 4.81 -4.04
N ALA A 79 -16.52 5.28 -5.26
CA ALA A 79 -15.74 4.85 -6.43
C ALA A 79 -14.25 5.19 -6.28
N PHE A 80 -13.92 6.42 -5.85
CA PHE A 80 -12.51 6.79 -5.66
C PHE A 80 -11.85 6.13 -4.45
N LEU A 81 -12.57 5.89 -3.36
CA LEU A 81 -12.03 5.08 -2.25
C LEU A 81 -11.75 3.65 -2.69
N THR A 82 -12.61 3.08 -3.54
CA THR A 82 -12.43 1.74 -4.11
C THR A 82 -11.22 1.70 -5.03
N ILE A 83 -11.07 2.69 -5.92
CA ILE A 83 -9.90 2.81 -6.81
C ILE A 83 -8.62 3.02 -6.02
N SER A 84 -8.64 3.89 -5.01
CA SER A 84 -7.52 4.13 -4.09
C SER A 84 -7.07 2.83 -3.42
N THR A 85 -8.00 2.09 -2.81
CA THR A 85 -7.70 0.82 -2.12
C THR A 85 -7.18 -0.24 -3.10
N THR A 86 -7.73 -0.27 -4.30
CA THR A 86 -7.33 -1.18 -5.37
C THR A 86 -5.90 -0.91 -5.85
N LEU A 87 -5.54 0.36 -6.03
CA LEU A 87 -4.18 0.79 -6.37
C LEU A 87 -3.18 0.49 -5.24
N GLY A 88 -3.62 0.47 -3.98
CA GLY A 88 -2.80 0.04 -2.86
C GLY A 88 -2.31 -1.40 -3.01
N GLY A 89 -3.00 -2.26 -3.76
CA GLY A 89 -2.57 -3.62 -4.08
C GLY A 89 -1.23 -3.70 -4.83
N PHE A 90 -0.84 -2.64 -5.55
CA PHE A 90 0.46 -2.58 -6.24
C PHE A 90 1.64 -2.54 -5.27
N CYS A 91 1.44 -2.08 -4.02
CA CYS A 91 2.47 -2.05 -2.99
C CYS A 91 3.04 -3.43 -2.67
N SER A 92 2.20 -4.47 -2.73
CA SER A 92 2.60 -5.86 -2.51
C SER A 92 3.68 -6.30 -3.49
N SER A 93 3.57 -5.88 -4.75
CA SER A 93 4.53 -6.18 -5.82
C SER A 93 5.76 -5.27 -5.80
N GLY A 94 5.69 -4.16 -5.06
CA GLY A 94 6.76 -3.18 -4.87
C GLY A 94 7.64 -3.47 -3.67
N PHE A 95 7.19 -3.14 -2.46
CA PHE A 95 8.04 -3.19 -1.26
C PHE A 95 8.05 -4.57 -0.59
N SER A 96 6.94 -5.32 -0.61
CA SER A 96 6.86 -6.58 0.15
C SER A 96 7.82 -7.64 -0.38
N ILE A 97 8.03 -7.67 -1.71
CA ILE A 97 8.98 -8.60 -2.34
C ILE A 97 10.43 -8.09 -2.24
N ASN A 98 10.63 -6.80 -1.95
CA ASN A 98 11.97 -6.21 -1.83
C ASN A 98 12.80 -6.85 -0.70
N HIS A 99 12.17 -7.38 0.35
CA HIS A 99 12.86 -8.13 1.41
C HIS A 99 13.48 -9.44 0.90
N LEU A 100 12.78 -10.14 0.01
CA LEU A 100 13.26 -11.36 -0.65
C LEU A 100 14.39 -11.05 -1.64
N ASP A 101 14.29 -9.93 -2.36
CA ASP A 101 15.32 -9.48 -3.30
C ASP A 101 16.63 -9.07 -2.58
N ILE A 102 16.55 -8.52 -1.37
CA ILE A 102 17.70 -8.04 -0.57
C ILE A 102 18.41 -9.17 0.19
N ALA A 103 17.65 -10.07 0.83
CA ALA A 103 18.22 -11.11 1.68
C ALA A 103 17.29 -12.33 1.76
N PRO A 104 17.32 -13.25 0.78
CA PRO A 104 16.40 -14.37 0.72
C PRO A 104 16.48 -15.29 1.95
N SER A 105 17.69 -15.56 2.47
CA SER A 105 17.90 -16.40 3.66
C SER A 105 17.37 -15.79 4.96
N TYR A 106 17.27 -14.46 5.02
CA TYR A 106 16.82 -13.70 6.21
C TYR A 106 15.47 -13.00 6.01
N ALA A 107 14.80 -13.26 4.88
CA ALA A 107 13.59 -12.54 4.48
C ALA A 107 12.46 -12.68 5.52
N GLY A 108 12.31 -13.87 6.13
CA GLY A 108 11.32 -14.09 7.17
C GLY A 108 11.55 -13.24 8.43
N ILE A 109 12.82 -13.10 8.85
CA ILE A 109 13.19 -12.28 10.00
C ILE A 109 12.99 -10.79 9.67
N LEU A 110 13.44 -10.35 8.49
CA LEU A 110 13.24 -8.98 8.01
C LEU A 110 11.75 -8.62 7.95
N LEU A 111 10.93 -9.51 7.38
CA LEU A 111 9.48 -9.33 7.30
C LEU A 111 8.83 -9.27 8.69
N GLY A 112 9.27 -10.08 9.64
CA GLY A 112 8.77 -10.05 11.02
C GLY A 112 9.08 -8.72 11.73
N ILE A 113 10.32 -8.22 11.58
CA ILE A 113 10.72 -6.92 12.13
C ILE A 113 9.90 -5.80 11.50
N THR A 114 9.80 -5.74 10.17
CA THR A 114 9.05 -4.68 9.48
C THR A 114 7.55 -4.72 9.79
N ASN A 115 6.96 -5.91 9.91
CA ASN A 115 5.55 -6.07 10.30
C ASN A 115 5.29 -5.58 11.74
N THR A 116 6.23 -5.82 12.66
CA THR A 116 6.15 -5.31 14.03
C THR A 116 6.15 -3.78 14.07
N PHE A 117 7.01 -3.13 13.28
CA PHE A 117 6.98 -1.67 13.16
C PHE A 117 5.73 -1.16 12.43
N ALA A 118 5.20 -1.92 11.46
CA ALA A 118 3.98 -1.55 10.72
C ALA A 118 2.70 -1.65 11.57
N THR A 119 2.65 -2.57 12.54
CA THR A 119 1.47 -2.75 13.41
C THR A 119 1.28 -1.60 14.41
N VAL A 120 2.34 -0.90 14.81
CA VAL A 120 2.25 0.24 15.73
C VAL A 120 1.43 1.41 15.13
N PRO A 121 1.74 1.94 13.93
CA PRO A 121 0.88 2.89 13.24
C PRO A 121 -0.53 2.35 12.97
N GLY A 122 -0.67 1.04 12.69
CA GLY A 122 -1.98 0.40 12.50
C GLY A 122 -2.87 0.48 13.74
N MET A 123 -2.29 0.38 14.95
CA MET A 123 -3.01 0.54 16.21
C MET A 123 -3.28 2.01 16.57
N VAL A 124 -2.30 2.89 16.34
CA VAL A 124 -2.38 4.31 16.73
C VAL A 124 -3.22 5.13 15.74
N GLY A 125 -3.24 4.75 14.46
CA GLY A 125 -3.90 5.47 13.38
C GLY A 125 -5.37 5.82 13.64
N PRO A 126 -6.23 4.85 14.03
CA PRO A 126 -7.63 5.13 14.35
C PRO A 126 -7.82 6.10 15.53
N VAL A 127 -6.93 6.06 16.52
CA VAL A 127 -6.98 6.96 17.69
C VAL A 127 -6.66 8.40 17.27
N VAL A 128 -5.61 8.57 16.46
CA VAL A 128 -5.21 9.88 15.92
C VAL A 128 -6.30 10.42 14.99
N ALA A 129 -6.81 9.59 14.07
CA ALA A 129 -7.89 10.00 13.17
C ALA A 129 -9.13 10.46 13.95
N LYS A 130 -9.55 9.70 14.98
CA LYS A 130 -10.68 10.09 15.84
C LYS A 130 -10.43 11.40 16.59
N SER A 131 -9.21 11.64 17.04
CA SER A 131 -8.85 12.89 17.73
C SER A 131 -8.85 14.11 16.80
N LEU A 132 -8.57 13.90 15.52
CA LEU A 132 -8.58 14.94 14.47
C LEU A 132 -9.99 15.19 13.90
N THR A 133 -10.93 14.27 14.11
CA THR A 133 -12.32 14.39 13.64
C THR A 133 -13.35 14.41 14.79
N PRO A 134 -13.27 15.37 15.74
CA PRO A 134 -14.19 15.42 16.88
C PRO A 134 -15.65 15.65 16.47
N ASN A 135 -15.90 16.43 15.41
CA ASN A 135 -17.25 16.77 14.95
C ASN A 135 -17.70 15.94 13.72
N ASN A 136 -16.84 15.04 13.22
CA ASN A 136 -17.06 14.24 12.01
C ASN A 136 -17.45 15.09 10.78
N THR A 137 -16.89 16.29 10.67
CA THR A 137 -17.18 17.17 9.52
C THR A 137 -16.32 16.80 8.32
N VAL A 138 -16.80 17.12 7.11
CA VAL A 138 -16.07 16.88 5.86
C VAL A 138 -14.68 17.55 5.88
N GLY A 139 -14.56 18.76 6.42
CA GLY A 139 -13.29 19.48 6.51
C GLY A 139 -12.26 18.83 7.44
N GLU A 140 -12.71 18.22 8.55
CA GLU A 140 -11.85 17.45 9.45
C GLU A 140 -11.32 16.19 8.73
N TRP A 141 -12.17 15.48 7.99
CA TRP A 141 -11.77 14.31 7.20
C TRP A 141 -10.83 14.65 6.05
N GLN A 142 -11.04 15.78 5.37
CA GLN A 142 -10.10 16.30 4.36
C GLN A 142 -8.69 16.52 4.96
N THR A 143 -8.62 17.06 6.18
CA THR A 143 -7.35 17.26 6.89
C THR A 143 -6.67 15.93 7.17
N VAL A 144 -7.41 14.92 7.65
CA VAL A 144 -6.88 13.56 7.86
C VAL A 144 -6.36 12.95 6.56
N PHE A 145 -7.13 13.03 5.46
CA PHE A 145 -6.70 12.49 4.17
C PHE A 145 -5.46 13.20 3.62
N CYS A 146 -5.34 14.51 3.84
CA CYS A 146 -4.15 15.27 3.45
C CYS A 146 -2.91 14.82 4.24
N ILE A 147 -3.05 14.58 5.56
CA ILE A 147 -1.96 14.04 6.40
C ILE A 147 -1.54 12.65 5.92
N VAL A 148 -2.50 11.76 5.64
CA VAL A 148 -2.21 10.41 5.11
C VAL A 148 -1.46 10.51 3.79
N ALA A 149 -1.93 11.35 2.86
CA ALA A 149 -1.28 11.55 1.58
C ALA A 149 0.14 12.11 1.71
N ALA A 150 0.39 13.02 2.65
CA ALA A 150 1.73 13.55 2.92
C ALA A 150 2.68 12.45 3.42
N ILE A 151 2.20 11.56 4.30
CA ILE A 151 2.96 10.41 4.79
C ILE A 151 3.27 9.43 3.65
N ASP A 152 2.28 9.12 2.80
CA ASP A 152 2.46 8.20 1.67
C ASP A 152 3.45 8.76 0.64
N VAL A 153 3.36 10.06 0.31
CA VAL A 153 4.31 10.72 -0.60
C VAL A 153 5.71 10.74 -0.01
N PHE A 154 5.86 11.06 1.27
CA PHE A 154 7.15 11.02 1.94
C PHE A 154 7.75 9.61 1.93
N GLY A 155 6.94 8.59 2.25
CA GLY A 155 7.32 7.17 2.19
C GLY A 155 7.74 6.76 0.79
N ALA A 156 7.02 7.20 -0.24
CA ALA A 156 7.32 6.90 -1.63
C ALA A 156 8.66 7.53 -2.07
N ILE A 157 8.92 8.78 -1.69
CA ILE A 157 10.19 9.47 -1.95
C ILE A 157 11.34 8.76 -1.23
N PHE A 158 11.16 8.44 0.05
CA PHE A 158 12.17 7.73 0.82
C PHE A 158 12.47 6.35 0.22
N PHE A 159 11.44 5.58 -0.11
CA PHE A 159 11.61 4.27 -0.73
C PHE A 159 12.32 4.37 -2.08
N THR A 160 11.96 5.33 -2.93
CA THR A 160 12.60 5.46 -4.24
C THR A 160 14.06 5.86 -4.20
N LEU A 161 14.45 6.70 -3.23
CA LEU A 161 15.84 7.11 -3.05
C LEU A 161 16.71 5.98 -2.47
N PHE A 162 16.19 5.26 -1.47
CA PHE A 162 16.98 4.30 -0.68
C PHE A 162 16.80 2.83 -1.07
N ALA A 163 15.76 2.47 -1.82
CA ALA A 163 15.53 1.08 -2.19
C ALA A 163 16.64 0.54 -3.10
N LYS A 164 17.13 -0.64 -2.72
CA LYS A 164 18.04 -1.50 -3.49
C LYS A 164 17.32 -2.80 -3.80
N GLY A 165 17.55 -3.39 -4.97
CA GLY A 165 16.96 -4.68 -5.38
C GLY A 165 18.04 -5.68 -5.83
N GLU A 166 19.18 -5.64 -5.15
CA GLU A 166 20.27 -6.61 -5.29
C GLU A 166 20.55 -7.25 -3.92
N VAL A 167 20.92 -8.54 -3.96
CA VAL A 167 21.26 -9.31 -2.76
C VAL A 167 22.43 -8.64 -2.05
N GLN A 168 22.27 -8.34 -0.77
CA GLN A 168 23.30 -7.65 -0.01
C GLN A 168 24.43 -8.60 0.39
N ALA A 169 25.68 -8.10 0.44
CA ALA A 169 26.88 -8.90 0.68
C ALA A 169 26.86 -9.73 1.97
N TRP A 170 26.19 -9.22 3.02
CA TRP A 170 26.02 -9.92 4.30
C TRP A 170 25.04 -11.10 4.23
N ALA A 171 24.17 -11.13 3.22
CA ALA A 171 23.24 -12.23 2.98
C ALA A 171 23.85 -13.34 2.10
N LEU A 172 24.96 -13.06 1.41
CA LEU A 172 25.70 -14.03 0.58
C LEU A 172 26.62 -14.94 1.41
N SER A 173 26.94 -14.57 2.65
CA SER A 173 28.04 -15.14 3.44
C SER A 173 27.80 -16.57 3.95
N ASP A 174 26.58 -17.11 3.89
CA ASP A 174 26.22 -18.35 4.58
C ASP A 174 26.28 -19.61 3.70
N HIS A 175 26.48 -19.48 2.37
CA HIS A 175 26.60 -20.63 1.47
C HIS A 175 28.00 -21.30 1.45
N HIS A 176 28.94 -20.86 2.28
CA HIS A 176 30.28 -21.47 2.42
C HIS A 176 30.53 -22.12 3.79
N GLY A 177 29.48 -22.43 4.57
CA GLY A 177 29.61 -23.11 5.87
C GLY A 177 29.37 -24.63 5.87
N HIS A 178 28.76 -25.21 4.82
CA HIS A 178 28.34 -26.62 4.79
C HIS A 178 29.02 -27.46 3.70
N ARG A 179 30.34 -27.32 3.56
CA ARG A 179 31.19 -28.31 2.89
C ARG A 179 32.46 -28.53 3.69
N HIS A 180 32.35 -29.33 4.75
CA HIS A 180 33.45 -30.11 5.31
C HIS A 180 32.91 -31.47 5.71
#